data_AF-A0AAD9Y9Q4-F1
#
_entry.id   AF-A0AAD9Y9Q4-F1
#
_cell.length_a   1.000
_cell.length_b   1.000
_cell.length_c   1.000
_cell.angle_alpha   90.00
_cell.angle_beta   90.00
_cell.angle_gamma   90.00
#
_symmetry.space_group_name_H-M   'P 1'
#
loop_
_entity.id
_entity.type
_entity.pdbx_description
1 polymer ?
#
loop_
_entity_poly.entity_id
_entity_poly.type
_entity_poly.pdbx_seq_one_letter_code
_entity_poly.pdbx_strand_id
1 'polypeptide(L)'
;MILGTVLVYVGIAISGSIYWQLHLRNLTKIRGILVGAVYKKLTTVTSAQGENSAVTLMSTDVERITQGLRVFHEAWANLVEVTMAVWLLQRELHIGSIAPVAIAIACFLVTLCVNKFTMPRQNRWMEALQARITFAPIFIVPVACFAIYLSASQNGSGGDTFDVAKAFTSLSLVVILTQPLSSLF
;
A
#
# COMPACT_ATOMS: atom_id res chain seq x y z
N MET A 1 32.99 18.29 -21.05
CA MET A 1 32.03 18.24 -19.92
C MET A 1 30.74 17.48 -20.26
N ILE A 2 30.17 17.64 -21.48
CA ILE A 2 28.90 17.01 -21.90
C ILE A 2 28.94 15.46 -21.90
N LEU A 3 30.02 14.85 -22.41
CA LEU A 3 30.14 13.38 -22.43
C LEU A 3 30.17 12.76 -21.03
N GLY A 4 30.82 13.45 -20.07
CA GLY A 4 30.90 13.00 -18.69
C GLY A 4 29.53 13.05 -17.99
N THR A 5 28.76 14.11 -18.19
CA THR A 5 27.40 14.21 -17.62
C THR A 5 26.47 13.15 -18.19
N VAL A 6 26.54 12.90 -19.50
CA VAL A 6 25.73 11.83 -20.15
C VAL A 6 26.07 10.46 -19.56
N LEU A 7 27.36 10.15 -19.41
CA LEU A 7 27.79 8.87 -18.84
C LEU A 7 27.31 8.67 -17.40
N VAL A 8 27.36 9.71 -16.56
CA VAL A 8 26.89 9.65 -15.18
C VAL A 8 25.38 9.43 -15.11
N TYR A 9 24.57 10.19 -15.86
CA TYR A 9 23.11 10.02 -15.85
C TYR A 9 22.67 8.65 -16.37
N VAL A 10 23.31 8.15 -17.43
CA VAL A 10 23.06 6.80 -17.95
C VAL A 10 23.46 5.75 -16.91
N GLY A 11 24.61 5.92 -16.26
CA GLY A 11 25.08 5.03 -15.19
C GLY A 11 24.10 4.96 -14.01
N ILE A 12 23.58 6.11 -13.56
CA ILE A 12 22.55 6.19 -12.50
C ILE A 12 21.27 5.47 -12.94
N ALA A 13 20.78 5.72 -14.15
CA ALA A 13 19.55 5.09 -14.66
C ALA A 13 19.67 3.56 -14.75
N ILE A 14 20.79 3.06 -15.28
CA ILE A 14 21.05 1.62 -15.41
C ILE A 14 21.20 0.98 -14.01
N SER A 15 22.00 1.60 -13.14
CA SER A 15 22.25 1.09 -11.79
C SER A 15 20.96 1.05 -10.97
N GLY A 16 20.15 2.10 -11.03
CA GLY A 16 18.84 2.16 -10.35
C GLY A 16 17.86 1.11 -10.85
N SER A 17 17.81 0.89 -12.17
CA SER A 17 16.95 -0.15 -12.77
C SER A 17 17.36 -1.55 -12.31
N ILE A 18 18.65 -1.88 -12.38
CA ILE A 18 19.18 -3.19 -11.95
C ILE A 18 18.97 -3.39 -10.44
N TYR A 19 19.26 -2.36 -9.64
CA TYR A 19 19.02 -2.37 -8.20
C TYR A 19 17.56 -2.73 -7.89
N TRP A 20 16.59 -2.04 -8.51
CA TRP A 20 15.18 -2.30 -8.25
C TRP A 20 14.76 -3.71 -8.66
N GLN A 21 15.20 -4.18 -9.83
CA GLN A 21 14.88 -5.52 -10.29
C GLN A 21 15.44 -6.61 -9.37
N LEU A 22 16.70 -6.47 -8.94
CA LEU A 22 17.33 -7.43 -8.02
C LEU A 22 16.68 -7.37 -6.64
N HIS A 23 16.39 -6.18 -6.14
CA HIS A 23 15.74 -5.98 -4.86
C HIS A 23 14.35 -6.63 -4.82
N LEU A 24 13.52 -6.39 -5.85
CA LEU A 24 12.22 -7.04 -5.97
C LEU A 24 12.33 -8.56 -6.12
N ARG A 25 13.27 -9.07 -6.91
CA ARG A 25 13.52 -10.53 -7.02
C ARG A 25 13.92 -11.14 -5.68
N ASN A 26 14.72 -10.45 -4.88
CA ASN A 26 15.13 -10.92 -3.57
C ASN A 26 13.95 -10.96 -2.59
N LEU A 27 13.08 -9.94 -2.60
CA LEU A 27 11.86 -9.92 -1.80
C LEU A 27 10.91 -11.08 -2.15
N THR A 28 10.70 -11.36 -3.44
CA THR A 28 9.86 -12.48 -3.89
C THR A 28 10.41 -13.83 -3.43
N LYS A 29 11.74 -14.03 -3.49
CA LYS A 29 12.38 -15.26 -3.00
C LYS A 29 12.17 -15.44 -1.49
N ILE A 30 12.35 -14.37 -0.72
CA ILE A 30 12.16 -14.39 0.74
C ILE A 30 10.71 -14.72 1.08
N ARG A 31 9.74 -14.12 0.38
CA ARG A 31 8.32 -14.45 0.52
C ARG A 31 8.06 -15.93 0.26
N GLY A 32 8.58 -16.46 -0.84
CA GLY A 32 8.40 -17.87 -1.20
C GLY A 32 8.97 -18.83 -0.16
N ILE A 33 10.18 -18.55 0.36
CA ILE A 33 10.80 -19.34 1.43
C ILE A 33 9.98 -19.26 2.72
N LEU A 34 9.53 -18.06 3.10
CA LEU A 34 8.78 -17.85 4.33
C LEU A 34 7.41 -18.54 4.29
N VAL A 35 6.66 -18.41 3.19
CA VAL A 35 5.40 -19.14 2.98
C VAL A 35 5.63 -20.66 3.04
N GLY A 36 6.67 -21.17 2.37
CA GLY A 36 6.98 -22.60 2.38
C GLY A 36 7.33 -23.12 3.79
N ALA A 37 8.12 -22.36 4.55
CA ALA A 37 8.46 -22.70 5.94
C ALA A 37 7.24 -22.68 6.86
N VAL A 38 6.37 -21.69 6.70
CA VAL A 38 5.13 -21.54 7.47
C VAL A 38 4.13 -22.66 7.15
N TYR A 39 3.95 -22.98 5.87
CA TYR A 39 3.08 -24.09 5.44
C TYR A 39 3.56 -25.43 6.01
N LYS A 40 4.87 -25.70 5.96
CA LYS A 40 5.47 -26.89 6.57
C LYS A 40 5.24 -26.93 8.09
N LYS A 41 5.27 -25.79 8.77
CA LYS A 41 5.01 -25.71 10.21
C LYS A 41 3.52 -25.95 10.52
N LEU A 42 2.63 -25.37 9.73
CA LEU A 42 1.18 -25.59 9.84
C LEU A 42 0.85 -27.07 9.69
N THR A 43 1.33 -27.75 8.65
CA THR A 43 1.02 -29.17 8.46
C THR A 43 1.50 -30.08 9.60
N THR A 44 2.53 -29.68 10.35
CA THR A 44 2.96 -30.40 11.56
C THR A 44 2.15 -30.08 12.82
N VAL A 45 1.41 -28.97 12.86
CA VAL A 45 0.67 -28.47 14.04
C VAL A 45 -0.87 -28.58 13.86
N THR A 46 -1.37 -28.59 12.63
CA THR A 46 -2.79 -28.56 12.23
C THR A 46 -3.54 -29.89 12.43
N SER A 47 -2.96 -30.90 13.09
CA SER A 47 -3.75 -32.06 13.53
C SER A 47 -4.75 -31.75 14.66
N ALA A 48 -4.84 -30.51 15.15
CA ALA A 48 -5.66 -30.18 16.33
C ALA A 48 -6.67 -29.00 16.22
N GLN A 49 -6.52 -27.94 15.41
CA GLN A 49 -7.52 -26.84 15.40
C GLN A 49 -7.39 -25.83 14.23
N GLY A 50 -8.52 -25.44 13.63
CA GLY A 50 -8.73 -24.11 13.01
C GLY A 50 -7.89 -23.72 11.78
N GLU A 51 -8.04 -24.43 10.67
CA GLU A 51 -7.19 -24.35 9.47
C GLU A 51 -7.22 -23.00 8.72
N ASN A 52 -8.40 -22.38 8.51
CA ASN A 52 -8.49 -21.22 7.61
C ASN A 52 -8.04 -19.89 8.25
N SER A 53 -8.37 -19.65 9.51
CA SER A 53 -7.99 -18.39 10.17
C SER A 53 -6.49 -18.29 10.41
N ALA A 54 -5.84 -19.42 10.72
CA ALA A 54 -4.40 -19.50 10.91
C ALA A 54 -3.64 -19.21 9.61
N VAL A 55 -4.07 -19.78 8.47
CA VAL A 55 -3.45 -19.56 7.16
C VAL A 55 -3.58 -18.11 6.70
N THR A 56 -4.75 -17.48 6.90
CA THR A 56 -4.96 -16.06 6.54
C THR A 56 -4.07 -15.14 7.36
N LEU A 57 -4.06 -15.29 8.69
CA LEU A 57 -3.25 -14.43 9.57
C LEU A 57 -1.75 -14.58 9.26
N MET A 58 -1.31 -15.82 9.00
CA MET A 58 0.07 -16.10 8.60
C MET A 58 0.45 -15.51 7.23
N SER A 59 -0.43 -15.55 6.24
CA SER A 59 -0.19 -14.92 4.93
C SER A 59 -0.05 -13.41 5.05
N THR A 60 -0.89 -12.79 5.88
CA THR A 60 -0.80 -11.37 6.21
C THR A 60 0.52 -11.04 6.92
N ASP A 61 0.94 -11.83 7.90
CA ASP A 61 2.21 -11.61 8.60
C ASP A 61 3.42 -11.75 7.69
N VAL A 62 3.42 -12.73 6.77
CA VAL A 62 4.47 -12.88 5.76
C VAL A 62 4.58 -11.66 4.86
N GLU A 63 3.45 -11.16 4.37
CA GLU A 63 3.42 -9.95 3.54
C GLU A 63 3.99 -8.75 4.33
N ARG A 64 3.56 -8.57 5.59
CA ARG A 64 4.07 -7.51 6.46
C ARG A 64 5.57 -7.60 6.70
N ILE A 65 6.12 -8.80 6.91
CA ILE A 65 7.57 -9.01 7.08
C ILE A 65 8.32 -8.65 5.79
N THR A 66 7.82 -9.08 4.64
CA THR A 66 8.48 -8.80 3.34
C THR A 66 8.45 -7.31 3.00
N GLN A 67 7.34 -6.63 3.28
CA GLN A 67 7.24 -5.17 3.16
C GLN A 67 8.16 -4.46 4.16
N GLY A 68 8.23 -4.95 5.39
CA GLY A 68 9.15 -4.43 6.41
C GLY A 68 10.60 -4.53 5.98
N LEU A 69 11.01 -5.64 5.37
CA LEU A 69 12.38 -5.83 4.87
C LEU A 69 12.73 -4.89 3.71
N ARG A 70 11.77 -4.61 2.83
CA ARG A 70 11.91 -3.60 1.77
C ARG A 70 12.17 -2.22 2.36
N VAL A 71 11.32 -1.79 3.30
CA VAL A 71 11.44 -0.48 3.96
C VAL A 71 12.76 -0.40 4.75
N PHE A 72 13.14 -1.47 5.43
CA PHE A 72 14.41 -1.53 6.15
C PHE A 72 15.59 -1.32 5.20
N HIS A 73 15.62 -2.04 4.07
CA HIS A 73 16.69 -1.93 3.10
C HIS A 73 16.81 -0.51 2.52
N GLU A 74 15.67 0.08 2.18
CA GLU A 74 15.59 1.44 1.66
C GLU A 74 16.02 2.47 2.73
N ALA A 75 15.66 2.26 3.99
CA ALA A 75 15.98 3.18 5.08
C ALA A 75 17.49 3.28 5.37
N TRP A 76 18.20 2.14 5.44
CA TRP A 76 19.65 2.20 5.68
C TRP A 76 20.41 2.71 4.43
N ALA A 77 19.95 2.38 3.22
CA ALA A 77 20.55 2.87 1.97
C ALA A 77 20.43 4.40 1.86
N ASN A 78 19.23 4.95 2.11
CA ASN A 78 19.00 6.40 2.12
C ASN A 78 19.82 7.12 3.20
N LEU A 79 20.01 6.51 4.38
CA LEU A 79 20.85 7.08 5.43
C LEU A 79 22.31 7.24 4.96
N VAL A 80 22.85 6.21 4.30
CA VAL A 80 24.20 6.25 3.73
C VAL A 80 24.29 7.30 2.63
N GLU A 81 23.30 7.35 1.72
CA GLU A 81 23.27 8.32 0.62
C GLU A 81 23.25 9.77 1.13
N VAL A 82 22.38 10.09 2.09
CA VAL A 82 22.30 11.42 2.70
C VAL A 82 23.61 11.78 3.39
N THR A 83 24.21 10.84 4.11
CA THR A 83 25.50 11.07 4.78
C THR A 83 26.59 11.40 3.76
N MET A 84 26.66 10.64 2.66
CA MET A 84 27.60 10.87 1.56
C MET A 84 27.37 12.23 0.89
N ALA A 85 26.11 12.59 0.63
CA ALA A 85 25.72 13.85 0.01
C ALA A 85 26.11 15.06 0.89
N VAL A 86 25.81 15.00 2.19
CA VAL A 86 26.19 16.05 3.15
C VAL A 86 27.72 16.16 3.26
N TRP A 87 28.42 15.04 3.28
CA TRP A 87 29.89 15.04 3.32
C TRP A 87 30.51 15.68 2.08
N LEU A 88 30.02 15.36 0.87
CA LEU A 88 30.49 15.97 -0.38
C LEU A 88 30.15 17.46 -0.43
N LEU A 89 28.95 17.87 -0.01
CA LEU A 89 28.54 19.27 0.04
C LEU A 89 29.43 20.10 0.97
N GLN A 90 29.80 19.55 2.12
CA GLN A 90 30.72 20.20 3.06
C GLN A 90 32.10 20.41 2.43
N ARG A 91 32.57 19.46 1.61
CA ARG A 91 33.88 19.52 0.96
C ARG A 91 33.95 20.55 -0.16
N GLU A 92 32.88 20.72 -0.94
CA GLU A 92 32.86 21.63 -2.09
C GLU A 92 32.56 23.09 -1.71
N LEU A 93 31.68 23.36 -0.73
CA LEU A 93 31.21 24.73 -0.42
C LEU A 93 31.82 25.37 0.85
N HIS A 94 32.67 24.68 1.62
CA HIS A 94 33.20 25.17 2.90
C HIS A 94 32.09 25.81 3.79
N ILE A 95 32.40 26.87 4.57
CA ILE A 95 31.52 27.50 5.59
C ILE A 95 30.14 27.97 5.04
N GLY A 96 30.01 28.18 3.72
CA GLY A 96 28.75 28.64 3.11
C GLY A 96 27.61 27.62 3.15
N SER A 97 27.90 26.33 3.33
CA SER A 97 26.89 25.25 3.27
C SER A 97 26.23 24.92 4.62
N ILE A 98 26.69 25.50 5.72
CA ILE A 98 26.22 25.14 7.07
C ILE A 98 24.74 25.50 7.29
N ALA A 99 24.32 26.67 6.80
CA ALA A 99 22.95 27.14 6.95
C ALA A 99 21.90 26.21 6.29
N PRO A 100 22.01 25.86 4.99
CA PRO A 100 21.05 24.94 4.36
C PRO A 100 21.09 23.53 4.94
N VAL A 101 22.26 23.02 5.37
CA VAL A 101 22.36 21.71 6.04
C VAL A 101 21.64 21.72 7.40
N ALA A 102 21.81 22.77 8.20
CA ALA A 102 21.10 22.93 9.48
C ALA A 102 19.59 22.99 9.28
N ILE A 103 19.12 23.71 8.25
CA ILE A 103 17.70 23.79 7.89
C ILE A 103 17.17 22.43 7.46
N ALA A 104 17.93 21.68 6.64
CA ALA A 104 17.54 20.33 6.21
C ALA A 104 17.40 19.36 7.39
N ILE A 105 18.34 19.40 8.34
CA ILE A 105 18.28 18.59 9.58
C ILE A 105 17.07 18.99 10.43
N ALA A 106 16.81 20.29 10.60
CA ALA A 106 15.65 20.77 11.34
C ALA A 106 14.33 20.29 10.70
N CYS A 107 14.22 20.39 9.37
CA CYS A 107 13.06 19.89 8.62
C CYS A 107 12.87 18.38 8.79
N PHE A 108 13.97 17.61 8.74
CA PHE A 108 13.95 16.17 8.99
C PHE A 108 13.42 15.84 10.40
N LEU A 109 13.91 16.53 11.43
CA LEU A 109 13.45 16.33 12.82
C LEU A 109 11.96 16.68 13.00
N VAL A 110 11.51 17.79 12.41
CA VAL A 110 10.09 18.17 12.41
C VAL A 110 9.24 17.09 11.73
N THR A 111 9.69 16.57 10.59
CA THR A 111 9.01 15.49 9.86
C THR A 111 8.91 14.23 10.71
N LEU A 112 9.97 13.85 11.44
CA LEU A 112 9.94 12.71 12.36
C LEU A 112 8.94 12.91 13.51
N CYS A 113 8.90 14.12 14.10
CA CYS A 113 7.92 14.46 15.12
C CYS A 113 6.49 14.36 14.57
N VAL A 114 6.21 14.98 13.42
CA VAL A 114 4.88 14.95 12.78
C VAL A 114 4.45 13.53 12.46
N ASN A 115 5.34 12.71 11.88
CA ASN A 115 5.03 11.31 11.54
C ASN A 115 4.59 10.49 12.77
N LYS A 116 5.18 10.74 13.95
CA LYS A 116 4.76 10.08 15.20
C LYS A 116 3.34 10.47 15.61
N PHE A 117 2.90 11.69 15.34
CA PHE A 117 1.54 12.16 15.67
C PHE A 117 0.51 11.79 14.60
N THR A 118 0.90 11.69 13.33
CA THR A 118 -0.01 11.39 12.23
C THR A 118 -0.50 9.94 12.27
N MET A 119 0.39 8.98 12.58
CA MET A 119 0.07 7.54 12.67
C MET A 119 -1.20 7.20 13.50
N PRO A 120 -1.32 7.61 14.78
CA PRO A 120 -2.51 7.29 15.58
C PRO A 120 -3.78 7.94 15.04
N ARG A 121 -3.65 9.09 14.35
CA ARG A 121 -4.77 9.83 13.79
C ARG A 121 -5.26 9.19 12.49
N GLN A 122 -4.34 8.66 11.69
CA GLN A 122 -4.64 7.90 10.48
C GLN A 122 -5.31 6.57 10.80
N ASN A 123 -4.90 5.89 11.87
CA ASN A 123 -5.58 4.68 12.35
C ASN A 123 -7.03 4.95 12.76
N ARG A 124 -7.30 6.03 13.51
CA ARG A 124 -8.68 6.41 13.86
C ARG A 124 -9.52 6.77 12.63
N TRP A 125 -8.92 7.43 11.65
CA TRP A 125 -9.59 7.72 10.39
C TRP A 125 -9.92 6.43 9.61
N MET A 126 -8.97 5.48 9.56
CA MET A 126 -9.17 4.15 8.95
C MET A 126 -10.28 3.36 9.65
N GLU A 127 -10.33 3.37 10.99
CA GLU A 127 -11.40 2.72 11.76
C GLU A 127 -12.77 3.33 11.43
N ALA A 128 -12.87 4.66 11.38
CA ALA A 128 -14.10 5.36 11.01
C ALA A 128 -14.51 5.08 9.55
N LEU A 129 -13.55 5.03 8.64
CA LEU A 129 -13.78 4.71 7.23
C LEU A 129 -14.25 3.26 7.06
N GLN A 130 -13.62 2.32 7.77
CA GLN A 130 -14.00 0.91 7.76
C GLN A 130 -15.42 0.73 8.29
N ALA A 131 -15.80 1.40 9.40
CA ALA A 131 -17.17 1.40 9.89
C ALA A 131 -18.15 1.95 8.84
N ARG A 132 -17.82 3.04 8.16
CA ARG A 132 -18.67 3.61 7.11
C ARG A 132 -18.88 2.65 5.94
N ILE A 133 -17.82 1.98 5.47
CA ILE A 133 -17.89 1.05 4.35
C ILE A 133 -18.66 -0.23 4.72
N THR A 134 -18.55 -0.70 5.96
CA THR A 134 -19.29 -1.89 6.41
C THR A 134 -20.77 -1.61 6.63
N PHE A 135 -21.12 -0.49 7.29
CA PHE A 135 -22.52 -0.23 7.66
C PHE A 135 -23.33 0.45 6.56
N ALA A 136 -22.76 1.34 5.76
CA ALA A 136 -23.52 2.06 4.74
C ALA A 136 -24.25 1.15 3.73
N PRO A 137 -23.63 0.06 3.20
CA PRO A 137 -24.32 -0.85 2.29
C PRO A 137 -25.46 -1.62 2.95
N ILE A 138 -25.27 -2.04 4.22
CA ILE A 138 -26.26 -2.86 4.95
C ILE A 138 -27.59 -2.11 5.10
N PHE A 139 -27.54 -0.78 5.28
CA PHE A 139 -28.76 0.04 5.41
C PHE A 139 -29.26 0.60 4.08
N ILE A 140 -28.36 1.03 3.19
CA ILE A 140 -28.75 1.74 1.96
C ILE A 140 -29.19 0.75 0.87
N VAL A 141 -28.56 -0.42 0.76
CA VAL A 141 -28.84 -1.39 -0.32
C VAL A 141 -30.25 -1.97 -0.23
N PRO A 142 -30.78 -2.40 0.92
CA PRO A 142 -32.15 -2.92 1.00
C PRO A 142 -33.20 -1.86 0.66
N VAL A 143 -33.02 -0.62 1.11
CA VAL A 143 -33.93 0.51 0.83
C VAL A 143 -33.90 0.87 -0.65
N ALA A 144 -32.71 0.95 -1.25
CA ALA A 144 -32.57 1.19 -2.68
C ALA A 144 -33.18 0.05 -3.51
N CYS A 145 -32.96 -1.21 -3.12
CA CYS A 145 -33.52 -2.38 -3.79
C CYS A 145 -35.06 -2.39 -3.74
N PHE A 146 -35.63 -2.05 -2.58
CA PHE A 146 -37.07 -1.92 -2.41
C PHE A 146 -37.66 -0.74 -3.20
N ALA A 147 -37.01 0.42 -3.20
CA ALA A 147 -37.42 1.58 -3.99
C ALA A 147 -37.38 1.30 -5.50
N ILE A 148 -36.33 0.62 -5.98
CA ILE A 148 -36.20 0.18 -7.38
C ILE A 148 -37.34 -0.79 -7.71
N TYR A 149 -37.60 -1.79 -6.85
CA TYR A 149 -38.70 -2.73 -7.04
C TYR A 149 -40.07 -2.04 -7.13
N LEU A 150 -40.36 -1.08 -6.25
CA LEU A 150 -41.60 -0.30 -6.28
C LEU A 150 -41.72 0.54 -7.56
N SER A 151 -40.63 1.19 -7.99
CA SER A 151 -40.63 1.98 -9.24
C SER A 151 -40.84 1.11 -10.48
N ALA A 152 -40.26 -0.09 -10.50
CA ALA A 152 -40.46 -1.07 -11.56
C ALA A 152 -41.89 -1.65 -11.56
N SER A 153 -42.48 -1.83 -10.37
CA SER A 153 -43.84 -2.34 -10.22
C SER A 153 -44.93 -1.34 -10.63
N GLN A 154 -44.67 -0.04 -10.56
CA GLN A 154 -45.62 0.98 -11.02
C GLN A 154 -45.63 1.14 -12.55
N ASN A 155 -44.55 0.75 -13.25
CA ASN A 155 -44.41 0.89 -14.70
C ASN A 155 -44.92 -0.33 -15.48
N GLY A 156 -45.97 -0.99 -14.97
CA GLY A 156 -46.66 -2.11 -15.61
C GLY A 156 -47.53 -1.66 -16.80
N SER A 157 -46.90 -1.25 -17.89
CA SER A 157 -47.51 -1.22 -19.22
C SER A 157 -46.46 -1.47 -20.30
N GLY A 158 -46.24 -2.76 -20.63
CA GLY A 158 -45.65 -3.20 -21.90
C GLY A 158 -44.14 -3.51 -21.89
N GLY A 159 -43.82 -4.80 -21.86
CA GLY A 159 -43.06 -5.41 -22.97
C GLY A 159 -41.53 -5.39 -23.00
N ASP A 160 -40.82 -4.57 -22.21
CA ASP A 160 -39.36 -4.67 -22.11
C ASP A 160 -38.94 -4.99 -20.68
N THR A 161 -38.52 -6.23 -20.45
CA THR A 161 -38.01 -6.70 -19.17
C THR A 161 -36.77 -5.91 -18.78
N PHE A 162 -36.95 -4.81 -18.04
CA PHE A 162 -35.85 -4.07 -17.46
C PHE A 162 -35.19 -4.99 -16.43
N ASP A 163 -34.16 -5.64 -16.91
CA ASP A 163 -33.65 -6.90 -16.40
C ASP A 163 -33.14 -6.69 -14.98
N VAL A 164 -33.72 -7.40 -14.02
CA VAL A 164 -33.20 -7.49 -12.65
C VAL A 164 -31.71 -7.84 -12.70
N ALA A 165 -31.30 -8.62 -13.70
CA ALA A 165 -29.90 -8.87 -13.99
C ALA A 165 -29.11 -7.59 -14.27
N LYS A 166 -29.60 -6.62 -15.07
CA LYS A 166 -28.90 -5.34 -15.32
C LYS A 166 -28.76 -4.50 -14.05
N ALA A 167 -29.76 -4.49 -13.16
CA ALA A 167 -29.69 -3.78 -11.88
C ALA A 167 -28.70 -4.43 -10.90
N PHE A 168 -28.68 -5.76 -10.81
CA PHE A 168 -27.69 -6.48 -10.01
C PHE A 168 -26.29 -6.39 -10.61
N THR A 169 -26.16 -6.34 -11.94
CA THR A 169 -24.89 -6.18 -12.64
C THR A 169 -24.34 -4.77 -12.45
N SER A 170 -25.17 -3.72 -12.51
CA SER A 170 -24.75 -2.34 -12.25
C SER A 170 -24.39 -2.13 -10.77
N LEU A 171 -25.13 -2.72 -9.84
CA LEU A 171 -24.80 -2.69 -8.41
C LEU A 171 -23.49 -3.45 -8.12
N SER A 172 -23.30 -4.61 -8.74
CA SER A 172 -22.03 -5.36 -8.66
C SER A 172 -20.88 -4.56 -9.25
N LEU A 173 -21.08 -3.84 -10.35
CA LEU A 173 -20.07 -2.94 -10.93
C LEU A 173 -19.72 -1.78 -9.98
N VAL A 174 -20.69 -1.15 -9.33
CA VAL A 174 -20.44 -0.10 -8.32
C VAL A 174 -19.67 -0.65 -7.13
N VAL A 175 -20.04 -1.84 -6.63
CA VAL A 175 -19.34 -2.51 -5.52
C VAL A 175 -17.90 -2.86 -5.92
N ILE A 176 -17.70 -3.40 -7.12
CA ILE A 176 -16.37 -3.72 -7.68
C ILE A 176 -15.53 -2.44 -7.89
N LEU A 177 -16.15 -1.30 -8.22
CA LEU A 177 -15.45 -0.02 -8.38
C LEU A 177 -15.09 0.63 -7.04
N THR A 178 -15.88 0.41 -5.99
CA THR A 178 -15.58 0.92 -4.64
C THR A 178 -14.44 0.20 -3.94
N GLN A 179 -14.18 -1.08 -4.28
CA GLN A 179 -13.07 -1.85 -3.69
C GLN A 179 -11.67 -1.29 -3.99
N PRO A 180 -11.26 -1.01 -5.24
CA PRO A 180 -9.93 -0.47 -5.53
C PRO A 180 -9.75 0.98 -5.06
N LEU A 181 -10.85 1.74 -4.90
CA LEU A 181 -10.82 3.10 -4.37
C LEU A 181 -10.46 3.14 -2.88
N SER A 182 -10.70 2.04 -2.15
CA SER A 182 -10.30 1.84 -0.75
C SER A 182 -8.85 1.41 -0.56
N SER A 183 -8.19 0.90 -1.61
CA SER A 183 -6.77 0.51 -1.56
C SER A 183 -5.82 1.62 -2.05
N LEU A 184 -6.38 2.72 -2.55
CA LEU A 184 -5.66 3.87 -3.11
C LEU A 184 -5.45 4.99 -2.07
N PHE A 185 -5.99 4.82 -0.86
CA PHE A 185 -5.79 5.64 0.35
C PHE A 185 -5.55 4.71 1.54
#